data_AF-A0A218QUY3-F1
#
_entry.id   AF-A0A218QUY3-F1
#
_cell.length_a   1.000
_cell.length_b   1.000
_cell.length_c   1.000
_cell.angle_alpha   90.00
_cell.angle_beta   90.00
_cell.angle_gamma   90.00
#
_symmetry.space_group_name_H-M   'P 1'
#
loop_
_entity.id
_entity.type
_entity.pdbx_description
1 polymer ?
#
loop_
_entity_poly.entity_id
_entity_poly.type
_entity_poly.pdbx_seq_one_letter_code
_entity_poly.pdbx_strand_id
1 'polypeptide(L)'
;MVTKKPKVSIYLPPEIKEELDNWAEEENRSVSNLVETIIREAITKRRKKPKTQSQETETDEIDAAALLQLLASGKRPTDGEVLVVANESGIDEEELKKLRDRLFPQRKKTGNGAT
;
A
#
# COMPACT_ATOMS: atom_id res chain seq x y z
N MET A 1 -18.45 4.03 39.41
CA MET A 1 -18.82 4.70 38.15
C MET A 1 -18.97 3.63 37.08
N VAL A 2 -20.14 3.49 36.47
CA VAL A 2 -20.40 2.43 35.47
C VAL A 2 -19.86 2.92 34.13
N THR A 3 -18.70 2.42 33.72
CA THR A 3 -18.08 2.72 32.43
C THR A 3 -18.92 2.06 31.33
N LYS A 4 -20.00 2.72 30.90
CA LYS A 4 -20.79 2.27 29.75
C LYS A 4 -19.94 2.40 28.49
N LYS A 5 -19.19 1.34 28.17
CA LYS A 5 -18.53 1.21 26.87
C LYS A 5 -19.63 1.27 25.79
N PRO A 6 -19.43 2.05 24.71
CA PRO A 6 -20.38 2.08 23.60
C PRO A 6 -20.49 0.68 22.99
N LYS A 7 -21.72 0.15 22.89
CA LYS A 7 -22.00 -1.15 22.29
C LYS A 7 -22.45 -0.95 20.84
N VAL A 8 -21.75 -1.58 19.91
CA VAL A 8 -22.15 -1.65 18.50
C VAL A 8 -22.64 -3.07 18.25
N SER A 9 -23.88 -3.21 17.77
CA SER A 9 -24.44 -4.49 17.32
C SER A 9 -24.58 -4.48 15.81
N ILE A 10 -24.01 -5.48 15.16
CA ILE A 10 -24.05 -5.67 13.71
C ILE A 10 -24.66 -7.03 13.40
N TYR A 11 -25.33 -7.12 12.25
CA TYR A 11 -25.83 -8.37 11.71
C TYR A 11 -24.84 -8.85 10.66
N LEU A 12 -24.38 -10.09 10.80
CA LEU A 12 -23.49 -10.73 9.84
C LEU A 12 -24.23 -11.90 9.18
N PRO A 13 -23.98 -12.15 7.88
CA PRO A 13 -24.39 -13.40 7.25
C PRO A 13 -23.72 -14.61 7.94
N PRO A 14 -24.36 -15.78 7.91
CA PRO A 14 -23.91 -16.97 8.64
C PRO A 14 -22.51 -17.42 8.22
N GLU A 15 -22.18 -17.33 6.93
CA GLU A 15 -20.87 -17.71 6.38
C GLU A 15 -19.71 -16.95 7.04
N ILE A 16 -19.86 -15.63 7.20
CA ILE A 16 -18.82 -14.78 7.82
C ILE A 16 -18.70 -15.08 9.32
N LYS A 17 -19.82 -15.44 9.98
CA LYS A 17 -19.79 -15.80 11.40
C LYS A 17 -19.00 -17.10 11.61
N GLU A 18 -19.20 -18.11 10.77
CA GLU A 18 -18.48 -19.38 10.85
C GLU A 18 -16.98 -19.17 10.63
N GLU A 19 -16.59 -18.35 9.66
CA GLU A 19 -15.18 -18.05 9.40
C GLU A 19 -14.52 -17.27 10.55
N LEU A 20 -15.26 -16.35 11.19
CA LEU A 20 -14.81 -15.66 12.39
C LEU A 20 -14.71 -16.60 13.61
N ASP A 21 -15.62 -17.55 13.75
CA ASP A 21 -15.56 -18.57 14.81
C ASP A 21 -14.31 -19.44 14.62
N ASN A 22 -14.07 -19.96 13.41
CA ASN A 22 -12.88 -20.76 13.09
C ASN A 22 -11.57 -20.00 13.37
N TRP A 23 -11.46 -18.75 12.90
CA TRP A 23 -10.27 -17.93 13.12
C TRP A 23 -10.08 -17.60 14.61
N ALA A 24 -11.15 -17.37 15.35
CA ALA A 24 -11.09 -17.16 16.79
C ALA A 24 -10.59 -18.41 17.54
N GLU A 25 -11.00 -19.61 17.12
CA GLU A 25 -10.51 -20.88 17.65
C GLU A 25 -9.02 -21.10 17.35
N GLU A 26 -8.56 -20.82 16.12
CA GLU A 26 -7.15 -20.92 15.73
C GLU A 26 -6.25 -20.04 16.60
N GLU A 27 -6.68 -18.81 16.89
CA GLU A 27 -5.91 -17.88 17.73
C GLU A 27 -6.11 -18.09 19.25
N ASN A 28 -6.97 -19.02 19.68
CA ASN A 28 -7.37 -19.20 21.09
C ASN A 28 -7.92 -17.91 21.73
N ARG A 29 -8.74 -17.15 20.99
CA ARG A 29 -9.35 -15.88 21.45
C ARG A 29 -10.86 -15.92 21.24
N SER A 30 -11.60 -15.05 21.94
CA SER A 30 -13.04 -14.93 21.69
C SER A 30 -13.32 -14.11 20.43
N VAL A 31 -14.40 -14.43 19.71
CA VAL A 31 -14.83 -13.69 18.52
C VAL A 31 -14.96 -12.19 18.79
N SER A 32 -15.47 -11.81 19.97
CA SER A 32 -15.56 -10.39 20.36
C SER A 32 -14.19 -9.71 20.44
N ASN A 33 -13.18 -10.40 20.95
CA ASN A 33 -11.82 -9.86 21.07
C ASN A 33 -11.08 -9.85 19.72
N LEU A 34 -11.33 -10.86 18.88
CA LEU A 34 -10.83 -10.91 17.51
C LEU A 34 -11.38 -9.71 16.71
N VAL A 35 -12.70 -9.52 16.72
CA VAL A 35 -13.36 -8.41 16.03
C VAL A 35 -12.88 -7.07 16.56
N GLU A 36 -12.69 -6.92 17.88
CA GLU A 36 -12.11 -5.70 18.46
C GLU A 36 -10.69 -5.42 17.93
N THR A 37 -9.86 -6.46 17.84
CA THR A 37 -8.49 -6.37 17.33
C THR A 37 -8.47 -5.97 15.86
N ILE A 38 -9.25 -6.66 15.01
CA ILE A 38 -9.36 -6.38 13.57
C ILE A 38 -9.83 -4.94 13.33
N ILE A 39 -10.86 -4.50 14.05
CA ILE A 39 -11.37 -3.12 13.93
C ILE A 39 -10.30 -2.11 14.35
N ARG A 40 -9.56 -2.37 15.44
CA ARG A 40 -8.50 -1.49 15.91
C ARG A 40 -7.36 -1.38 14.92
N GLU A 41 -6.96 -2.49 14.30
CA GLU A 41 -5.96 -2.51 13.24
C GLU A 41 -6.44 -1.78 11.99
N ALA A 42 -7.68 -2.01 11.57
CA ALA A 42 -8.29 -1.32 10.43
C ALA A 42 -8.34 0.20 10.64
N ILE A 43 -8.71 0.66 11.84
CA ILE A 43 -8.69 2.10 12.20
C ILE A 43 -7.25 2.63 12.18
N THR A 44 -6.30 1.88 12.70
CA THR A 44 -4.89 2.29 12.73
C THR A 44 -4.31 2.39 11.32
N LYS A 45 -4.58 1.41 10.45
CA LYS A 45 -4.22 1.43 9.02
C LYS A 45 -4.88 2.62 8.32
N ARG A 46 -6.16 2.89 8.57
CA ARG A 46 -6.88 4.05 8.01
C ARG A 46 -6.31 5.39 8.46
N ARG A 47 -5.89 5.51 9.72
CA ARG A 47 -5.29 6.74 10.27
C ARG A 47 -3.84 6.96 9.82
N LYS A 48 -3.08 5.87 9.66
CA LYS A 48 -1.70 5.91 9.15
C LYS A 48 -1.61 6.12 7.65
N LYS A 49 -2.71 5.99 6.89
CA LYS A 49 -2.81 6.50 5.53
C LYS A 49 -3.20 7.99 5.58
N PRO A 50 -2.25 8.95 5.59
CA PRO A 50 -2.58 10.28 5.08
C PRO A 50 -3.13 10.11 3.67
N LYS A 51 -3.98 11.04 3.23
CA LYS A 51 -4.70 11.04 1.94
C LYS A 51 -3.80 11.10 0.69
N THR A 52 -2.85 10.19 0.56
CA THR A 52 -2.02 9.99 -0.63
C THR A 52 -2.19 8.53 -1.04
N GLN A 53 -2.86 8.34 -2.18
CA GLN A 53 -2.57 7.36 -3.25
C GLN A 53 -1.68 6.16 -2.84
N SER A 54 -2.00 4.89 -3.06
CA SER A 54 -2.66 4.23 -4.20
C SER A 54 -3.22 2.89 -3.70
N GLN A 55 -4.38 2.45 -4.18
CA GLN A 55 -4.47 1.28 -5.07
C GLN A 55 -3.31 0.28 -4.91
N GLU A 56 -3.69 -0.85 -4.35
CA GLU A 56 -2.99 -2.11 -4.40
C GLU A 56 -2.78 -2.44 -5.90
N THR A 57 -1.59 -2.24 -6.42
CA THR A 57 -1.10 -3.06 -7.53
C THR A 57 -0.40 -4.24 -6.90
N GLU A 58 -0.93 -5.43 -7.18
CA GLU A 58 -0.18 -6.69 -7.20
C GLU A 58 1.28 -6.41 -7.56
N THR A 59 2.17 -6.53 -6.57
CA THR A 59 3.61 -6.66 -6.81
C THR A 59 3.84 -8.06 -7.34
N ASP A 60 3.55 -8.27 -8.62
CA ASP A 60 4.34 -9.21 -9.39
C ASP A 60 5.78 -8.69 -9.35
N GLU A 61 6.70 -9.57 -8.94
CA GLU A 61 8.12 -9.30 -8.74
C GLU A 61 8.72 -8.54 -9.95
N ILE A 62 8.98 -7.23 -9.78
CA ILE A 62 9.65 -6.44 -10.82
C ILE A 62 11.15 -6.57 -10.58
N ASP A 63 11.74 -7.60 -11.18
CA ASP A 63 13.19 -7.78 -11.17
C ASP A 63 13.92 -6.53 -11.70
N ALA A 64 15.16 -6.30 -11.26
CA ALA A 64 16.04 -5.27 -11.83
C ALA A 64 16.14 -5.35 -13.36
N ALA A 65 16.00 -6.56 -13.94
CA ALA A 65 15.95 -6.78 -15.38
C ALA A 65 14.68 -6.19 -16.04
N ALA A 66 13.52 -6.29 -15.38
CA ALA A 66 12.27 -5.71 -15.84
C ALA A 66 12.33 -4.17 -15.79
N LEU A 67 12.97 -3.60 -14.75
CA LEU A 67 13.24 -2.16 -14.69
C LEU A 67 14.18 -1.71 -15.81
N LEU A 68 15.24 -2.47 -16.12
CA LEU A 68 16.12 -2.18 -17.25
C LEU A 68 15.40 -2.26 -18.60
N GLN A 69 14.44 -3.19 -18.78
CA GLN A 69 13.60 -3.24 -19.97
C GLN A 69 12.62 -2.07 -20.06
N LEU A 70 12.05 -1.62 -18.94
CA LEU A 70 11.23 -0.41 -18.89
C LEU A 70 12.05 0.84 -19.26
N LEU A 71 13.27 0.95 -18.70
CA LEU A 71 14.22 2.00 -19.04
C LEU A 71 14.61 1.97 -20.53
N ALA A 72 14.86 0.77 -21.09
CA ALA A 72 15.25 0.59 -22.49
C ALA A 72 14.08 0.85 -23.47
N SER A 73 12.85 0.57 -23.07
CA SER A 73 11.64 0.80 -23.88
C SER A 73 11.15 2.25 -23.85
N GLY A 74 11.83 3.12 -23.10
CA GLY A 74 11.47 4.53 -23.00
C GLY A 74 10.24 4.81 -22.12
N LYS A 75 9.76 3.82 -21.36
CA LYS A 75 8.67 3.98 -20.41
C LYS A 75 9.26 4.38 -19.07
N ARG A 76 8.92 5.57 -18.58
CA ARG A 76 9.41 6.07 -17.29
C ARG A 76 8.86 5.18 -16.16
N PRO A 77 9.72 4.51 -15.37
CA PRO A 77 9.27 3.74 -14.23
C PRO A 77 8.63 4.64 -13.17
N THR A 78 7.56 4.14 -12.56
CA THR A 78 6.85 4.77 -11.45
C THR A 78 7.71 4.74 -10.20
N ASP A 79 7.49 5.69 -9.28
CA ASP A 79 8.27 5.78 -8.03
C ASP A 79 8.24 4.49 -7.20
N GLY A 80 7.10 3.78 -7.22
CA GLY A 80 6.97 2.46 -6.59
C GLY A 80 7.83 1.38 -7.24
N GLU A 81 7.96 1.37 -8.56
CA GLU A 81 8.77 0.38 -9.30
C GLU A 81 10.27 0.62 -9.04
N VAL A 82 10.68 1.89 -8.94
CA VAL A 82 12.05 2.29 -8.59
C VAL A 82 12.40 1.86 -7.15
N LEU A 83 11.46 2.01 -6.22
CA LEU A 83 11.64 1.65 -4.82
C LEU A 83 11.80 0.14 -4.61
N VAL A 84 11.03 -0.67 -5.33
CA VAL A 84 11.13 -2.14 -5.28
C VAL A 84 12.53 -2.58 -5.70
N VAL A 85 13.02 -2.10 -6.85
CA VAL A 85 14.36 -2.46 -7.34
C VAL A 85 15.49 -1.94 -6.47
N ALA A 86 15.34 -0.76 -5.88
CA ALA A 86 16.33 -0.21 -4.94
C ALA A 86 16.53 -1.12 -3.73
N ASN A 87 15.42 -1.62 -3.14
CA ASN A 87 15.46 -2.53 -2.01
C ASN A 87 16.03 -3.91 -2.37
N GLU A 88 15.68 -4.46 -3.53
CA GLU A 88 16.15 -5.78 -3.96
C GLU A 88 17.62 -5.78 -4.39
N SER A 89 18.07 -4.72 -5.06
CA SER A 89 19.44 -4.62 -5.56
C SER A 89 20.41 -4.03 -4.53
N GLY A 90 19.91 -3.58 -3.37
CA GLY A 90 20.70 -2.87 -2.36
C GLY A 90 21.28 -1.55 -2.87
N ILE A 91 20.62 -0.94 -3.87
CA ILE A 91 21.06 0.33 -4.47
C ILE A 91 20.29 1.47 -3.83
N ASP A 92 20.96 2.60 -3.61
CA ASP A 92 20.34 3.78 -3.04
C ASP A 92 19.19 4.31 -3.92
N GLU A 93 18.02 4.48 -3.28
CA GLU A 93 16.79 4.93 -3.93
C GLU A 93 16.96 6.33 -4.56
N GLU A 94 17.69 7.24 -3.91
CA GLU A 94 17.88 8.60 -4.40
C GLU A 94 18.71 8.62 -5.67
N GLU A 95 19.74 7.78 -5.75
CA GLU A 95 20.58 7.62 -6.94
C GLU A 95 19.78 7.02 -8.11
N LEU A 96 18.92 6.02 -7.85
CA LEU A 96 18.03 5.45 -8.87
C LEU A 96 17.01 6.48 -9.39
N LYS A 97 16.45 7.32 -8.51
CA LYS A 97 15.53 8.41 -8.90
C LYS A 97 16.25 9.49 -9.73
N LYS A 98 17.47 9.87 -9.35
CA LYS A 98 18.31 10.80 -10.14
C LYS A 98 18.61 10.22 -11.52
N LEU A 99 18.93 8.92 -11.61
CA LEU A 99 19.19 8.24 -12.87
C LEU A 99 17.94 8.24 -13.77
N ARG A 100 16.78 7.90 -13.21
CA ARG A 100 15.47 7.97 -13.89
C ARG A 100 15.23 9.36 -14.45
N ASP A 101 15.40 10.40 -13.64
CA ASP A 101 15.07 11.77 -14.03
C ASP A 101 16.07 12.37 -15.04
N ARG A 102 17.31 11.85 -15.07
CA ARG A 102 18.30 12.15 -16.11
C ARG A 102 17.97 11.46 -17.44
N LEU A 103 17.51 10.20 -17.39
CA LEU A 103 17.13 9.44 -18.58
C LEU A 103 15.77 9.89 -19.16
N PHE A 104 14.87 10.36 -18.29
CA PHE A 104 13.53 10.83 -18.63
C PHE A 104 13.30 12.27 -18.14
N PRO A 105 13.98 13.27 -18.73
CA PRO A 105 13.74 14.66 -18.38
C PRO A 105 12.28 14.99 -18.69
N GLN A 106 11.50 15.36 -17.68
CA GLN A 106 10.17 15.90 -17.92
C GLN A 106 10.33 17.12 -18.82
N ARG A 107 9.74 17.08 -20.02
CA ARG A 107 9.54 18.26 -20.86
C ARG A 107 8.83 19.30 -20.00
N LYS A 108 9.58 20.24 -19.43
CA LYS A 108 9.01 21.45 -18.83
C LYS A 108 8.21 22.09 -19.96
N LYS A 109 6.89 22.14 -19.81
CA LYS A 109 6.06 23.05 -20.60
C LYS A 109 6.58 24.45 -20.27
N THR A 110 7.47 24.98 -21.10
CA THR A 110 7.70 26.42 -21.21
C THR A 110 6.44 27.02 -21.80
N GLY A 111 5.45 27.28 -20.93
CA GLY A 111 4.41 28.24 -21.19
C GLY A 111 4.98 29.64 -20.98
N ASN A 112 5.34 30.30 -22.08
CA ASN A 112 5.27 31.74 -22.28
C ASN A 112 4.86 31.87 -23.74
N GLY A 113 3.62 32.21 -24.07
CA GLY A 113 2.99 33.46 -23.66
C GLY A 113 3.31 34.45 -24.77
N ALA A 114 2.54 34.37 -25.85
CA ALA A 114 2.55 35.34 -26.94
C ALA A 114 2.11 36.70 -26.40
N THR A 115 2.90 37.73 -26.68
CA THR A 115 2.54 39.13 -26.88
C THR A 115 3.74 39.82 -27.51
#